data_AF-A0A8B6C8F4-F1
#
_entry.id   AF-A0A8B6C8F4-F1
#
_cell.length_a   1.000
_cell.length_b   1.000
_cell.length_c   1.000
_cell.angle_alpha   90.00
_cell.angle_beta   90.00
_cell.angle_gamma   90.00
#
_symmetry.space_group_name_H-M   'P 1'
#
loop_
_entity.id
_entity.type
_entity.pdbx_description
1 polymer ?
#
loop_
_entity_poly.entity_id
_entity_poly.type
_entity_poly.pdbx_seq_one_letter_code
_entity_poly.pdbx_strand_id
1 'polypeptide(L)'
;MPELSRLPWHMIIKTSSNHSLKNLKADQLDNVKSINECEEHKKELTLFCKPCNILLCSDCAGKSHRMHNYQNLTLLIQTRKKTLLTRTASLKSRISVLKNTEELVQQEENVYHKHCNIAKKDIIAHAASVKDVFCNTIDILANKSLATIDNIKKMDIKAIDTYLNEIETEQLSLAGLIKTTEDYINSSADKQFMDDFFTIGSHLDKVLTNTRRSLASLNNLKFKSGEFNEAIIEQLFGELDNSTRENVITPLYQKLPMPAIFPIAKVEDKFTLSDDIIDIVAANEDNMWIFTNNLVSLYNRSGVVSSTFTPPVNSKRMLRKSADELWFWTGQSAVKRVNTQFQDGYKVPFEGGLVGCFIQNGNLLVYNMDEEVFYEVTEQEGVRNKIKIEDPTEKLPNNDIFTGTNILMAETSNSNLVFSSQSNIVVIADKHGTILETFERPGASFRGITLDNYGQILVVDYEKDCIDILSEDGVFHRNLVNNENGDKMIYSTTHFTLDECGFLWVFDYVKVMTIFSWQ
;
A
#
# COMPACT_ATOMS: atom_id res chain seq x y z
N MET A 1 30.68 32.48 5.20
CA MET A 1 30.19 31.11 5.49
C MET A 1 29.53 31.16 6.84
N PRO A 2 28.21 30.95 6.89
CA PRO A 2 27.70 29.68 7.43
C PRO A 2 26.43 29.12 6.74
N GLU A 3 26.17 27.85 7.03
CA GLU A 3 24.87 27.14 7.04
C GLU A 3 24.14 26.85 5.71
N LEU A 4 24.69 25.90 4.96
CA LEU A 4 24.03 25.13 3.89
C LEU A 4 23.62 23.72 4.36
N SER A 5 23.08 23.59 5.57
CA SER A 5 22.68 22.30 6.12
C SER A 5 21.31 22.38 6.80
N ARG A 6 20.25 22.18 6.01
CA ARG A 6 18.92 21.63 6.39
C ARG A 6 17.88 21.95 5.29
N LEU A 7 18.08 21.39 4.10
CA LEU A 7 16.97 21.16 3.19
C LEU A 7 16.69 19.65 3.15
N PRO A 8 15.41 19.21 3.25
CA PRO A 8 15.05 17.81 3.14
C PRO A 8 15.38 17.28 1.74
N TRP A 9 15.89 16.03 1.68
CA TRP A 9 16.52 15.41 0.51
C TRP A 9 15.67 15.39 -0.78
N HIS A 10 14.35 15.57 -0.70
CA HIS A 10 13.45 15.58 -1.87
C HIS A 10 13.49 16.89 -2.69
N MET A 11 14.10 17.97 -2.18
CA MET A 11 14.31 19.21 -2.95
C MET A 11 15.66 19.24 -3.68
N ILE A 12 16.52 18.23 -3.51
CA ILE A 12 17.68 18.03 -4.38
C ILE A 12 17.25 17.04 -5.47
N ILE A 13 16.39 17.49 -6.38
CA ILE A 13 16.35 16.87 -7.71
C ILE A 13 17.73 17.14 -8.29
N LYS A 14 18.63 16.15 -8.18
CA LYS A 14 19.75 16.07 -9.12
C LYS A 14 19.07 15.94 -10.48
N THR A 15 18.93 17.06 -11.19
CA THR A 15 18.79 17.05 -12.64
C THR A 15 19.81 16.03 -13.12
N SER A 16 19.37 14.92 -13.70
CA SER A 16 20.26 13.92 -14.24
C SER A 16 21.15 14.64 -15.25
N SER A 17 22.37 14.96 -14.85
CA SER A 17 23.28 15.85 -15.57
C SER A 17 23.84 15.22 -16.86
N ASN A 18 23.20 14.15 -17.35
CA ASN A 18 23.68 13.34 -18.47
C ASN A 18 22.73 13.30 -19.69
N HIS A 19 21.55 13.94 -19.67
CA HIS A 19 20.72 14.07 -20.88
C HIS A 19 21.08 15.30 -21.71
N SER A 20 22.33 15.38 -22.18
CA SER A 20 22.71 16.38 -23.19
C SER A 20 22.30 15.89 -24.60
N LEU A 21 21.04 16.13 -24.97
CA LEU A 21 20.60 15.99 -26.36
C LEU A 21 21.36 17.01 -27.22
N LYS A 22 22.45 16.57 -27.88
CA LYS A 22 23.14 17.38 -28.88
C LYS A 22 22.27 17.46 -30.12
N ASN A 23 21.75 18.65 -30.41
CA ASN A 23 21.06 18.93 -31.67
C ASN A 23 22.02 18.72 -32.85
N LEU A 24 21.56 18.01 -33.88
CA LEU A 24 22.19 18.02 -35.20
C LEU A 24 22.15 19.46 -35.72
N LYS A 25 23.31 20.11 -35.84
CA LYS A 25 23.40 21.47 -36.38
C LYS A 25 23.12 21.43 -37.89
N ALA A 26 22.23 22.29 -38.38
CA ALA A 26 21.87 22.37 -39.80
C ALA A 26 23.11 22.58 -40.69
N ASP A 27 24.07 23.38 -40.21
CA ASP A 27 25.33 23.70 -40.89
C ASP A 27 26.23 22.46 -41.17
N GLN A 28 26.01 21.33 -40.48
CA GLN A 28 26.73 20.07 -40.74
C GLN A 28 26.12 19.24 -41.88
N LEU A 29 24.87 19.51 -42.26
CA LEU A 29 24.15 18.84 -43.35
C LEU A 29 24.33 19.56 -44.69
N ASP A 30 24.50 20.89 -44.67
CA ASP A 30 24.57 21.73 -45.88
C ASP A 30 25.92 21.69 -46.61
N ASN A 31 26.97 21.16 -45.98
CA ASN A 31 28.34 21.10 -46.56
C ASN A 31 28.72 19.75 -47.19
N VAL A 32 27.79 18.81 -47.35
CA VAL A 32 28.08 17.53 -48.01
C VAL A 32 28.04 17.72 -49.52
N LYS A 33 29.21 17.88 -50.15
CA LYS A 33 29.32 17.82 -51.63
C LYS A 33 28.71 16.51 -52.12
N SER A 34 27.72 16.60 -53.00
CA SER A 34 27.15 15.47 -53.73
C SER A 34 28.22 14.91 -54.67
N ILE A 35 28.86 13.81 -54.25
CA ILE A 35 29.77 13.04 -55.10
C ILE A 35 28.91 11.98 -55.77
N ASN A 36 28.61 12.17 -57.05
CA ASN A 36 27.79 11.24 -57.84
C ASN A 36 28.63 10.31 -58.74
N GLU A 37 29.92 10.61 -58.88
CA GLU A 37 30.82 9.89 -59.78
C GLU A 37 32.03 9.31 -59.02
N CYS A 38 32.44 8.12 -59.43
CA CYS A 38 33.63 7.46 -58.92
C CYS A 38 34.89 8.25 -59.32
N GLU A 39 35.75 8.54 -58.35
CA GLU A 39 36.97 9.33 -58.57
C GLU A 39 37.93 8.66 -59.57
N GLU A 40 38.07 7.33 -59.48
CA GLU A 40 38.98 6.52 -60.31
C GLU A 40 38.41 6.18 -61.68
N HIS A 41 37.11 5.85 -61.76
CA HIS A 41 36.51 5.28 -62.97
C HIS A 41 35.59 6.25 -63.72
N LYS A 42 35.34 7.45 -63.16
CA LYS A 42 34.44 8.48 -63.73
C LYS A 42 33.07 7.94 -64.15
N LYS A 43 32.56 6.97 -63.37
CA LYS A 43 31.26 6.30 -63.57
C LYS A 43 30.36 6.58 -62.38
N GLU A 44 29.05 6.58 -62.62
CA GLU A 44 28.03 6.85 -61.61
C GLU A 44 28.12 5.87 -60.42
N LEU A 45 27.97 6.41 -59.22
CA LEU A 45 27.97 5.68 -57.95
C LEU A 45 26.56 5.14 -57.66
N THR A 46 26.25 3.95 -58.18
CA THR A 46 24.91 3.34 -58.08
C THR A 46 24.81 2.19 -57.07
N LEU A 47 25.93 1.79 -56.46
CA LEU A 47 26.03 0.64 -55.54
C LEU A 47 26.60 1.07 -54.18
N PHE A 48 26.27 0.33 -53.12
CA PHE A 48 26.80 0.55 -51.77
C PHE A 48 27.40 -0.74 -51.22
N CYS A 49 28.67 -0.68 -50.81
CA CYS A 49 29.39 -1.80 -50.22
C CYS A 49 29.14 -1.85 -48.71
N LYS A 50 28.47 -2.90 -48.20
CA LYS A 50 28.13 -2.99 -46.77
C LYS A 50 29.35 -3.06 -45.85
N PRO A 51 30.36 -3.92 -46.10
CA PRO A 51 31.51 -4.04 -45.19
C PRO A 51 32.39 -2.79 -45.14
N CYS A 52 32.49 -2.07 -46.27
CA CYS A 52 33.36 -0.90 -46.40
C CYS A 52 32.66 0.41 -46.12
N ASN A 53 31.32 0.42 -46.05
CA ASN A 53 30.50 1.60 -45.85
C ASN A 53 30.77 2.75 -46.85
N ILE A 54 31.01 2.40 -48.12
CA ILE A 54 31.29 3.35 -49.22
C ILE A 54 30.38 3.11 -50.43
N LEU A 55 30.24 4.13 -51.26
CA LEU A 55 29.57 4.06 -52.56
C LEU A 55 30.53 3.53 -53.64
N LEU A 56 30.00 2.74 -54.57
CA LEU A 56 30.75 2.11 -55.65
C LEU A 56 30.10 2.39 -57.02
N CYS A 57 30.93 2.49 -58.05
CA CYS A 57 30.50 2.29 -59.44
C CYS A 57 30.57 0.81 -59.82
N SER A 58 30.09 0.46 -61.01
CA SER A 58 30.12 -0.91 -61.55
C SER A 58 31.52 -1.54 -61.56
N ASP A 59 32.55 -0.74 -61.82
CA ASP A 59 33.91 -1.23 -62.02
C ASP A 59 34.61 -1.52 -60.69
N CYS A 60 34.38 -0.68 -59.67
CA CYS A 60 34.86 -0.94 -58.32
C CYS A 60 34.26 -2.23 -57.74
N ALA A 61 32.97 -2.49 -58.02
CA ALA A 61 32.30 -3.72 -57.62
C ALA A 61 32.93 -4.97 -58.27
N GLY A 62 33.30 -4.89 -59.56
CA GLY A 62 33.91 -6.01 -60.28
C GLY A 62 35.40 -6.23 -60.01
N LYS A 63 36.11 -5.22 -59.52
CA LYS A 63 37.55 -5.26 -59.23
C LYS A 63 37.82 -5.32 -57.72
N SER A 64 37.96 -4.16 -57.09
CA SER A 64 38.44 -4.01 -55.71
C SER A 64 37.45 -4.52 -54.65
N HIS A 65 36.17 -4.69 -55.00
CA HIS A 65 35.11 -5.14 -54.10
C HIS A 65 34.42 -6.43 -54.55
N ARG A 66 35.05 -7.23 -55.42
CA ARG A 66 34.48 -8.45 -56.01
C ARG A 66 34.02 -9.48 -54.97
N MET A 67 34.66 -9.51 -53.82
CA MET A 67 34.37 -10.44 -52.72
C MET A 67 33.46 -9.83 -51.63
N HIS A 68 33.05 -8.58 -51.77
CA HIS A 68 32.23 -7.91 -50.76
C HIS A 68 30.76 -7.91 -51.15
N ASN A 69 29.89 -7.98 -50.14
CA ASN A 69 28.46 -7.84 -50.35
C ASN A 69 28.09 -6.37 -50.60
N TYR A 70 27.68 -6.05 -51.83
CA TYR A 70 27.18 -4.74 -52.23
C TYR A 70 25.73 -4.81 -52.68
N GLN A 71 25.01 -3.70 -52.52
CA GLN A 71 23.58 -3.59 -52.85
C GLN A 71 23.29 -2.32 -53.66
N ASN A 72 22.14 -2.28 -54.34
CA ASN A 72 21.70 -1.11 -55.09
C ASN A 72 21.44 0.08 -54.15
N LEU A 73 22.00 1.24 -54.51
CA LEU A 73 21.96 2.44 -53.69
C LEU A 73 20.54 3.02 -53.59
N THR A 74 19.77 3.04 -54.68
CA THR A 74 18.43 3.61 -54.72
C THR A 74 17.49 2.88 -53.75
N LEU A 75 17.50 1.55 -53.78
CA LEU A 75 16.71 0.72 -52.85
C LEU A 75 17.16 0.92 -51.40
N LEU A 76 18.47 0.95 -51.14
CA LEU A 76 19.01 1.19 -49.80
C LEU A 76 18.60 2.56 -49.23
N ILE A 77 18.65 3.62 -50.05
CA ILE A 77 18.25 4.97 -49.65
C ILE A 77 16.77 5.00 -49.28
N GLN A 78 15.91 4.37 -50.09
CA GLN A 78 14.47 4.28 -49.80
C GLN A 78 14.23 3.56 -48.46
N THR A 79 14.89 2.43 -48.22
CA THR A 79 14.78 1.70 -46.95
C THR A 79 15.27 2.53 -45.77
N ARG A 80 16.47 3.15 -45.86
CA ARG A 80 17.03 3.96 -44.77
C ARG A 80 16.21 5.21 -44.46
N LYS A 81 15.68 5.89 -45.50
CA LYS A 81 14.75 7.02 -45.32
C LYS A 81 13.49 6.57 -44.60
N LYS A 82 12.91 5.43 -45.00
CA LYS A 82 11.75 4.84 -44.33
C LYS A 82 12.05 4.55 -42.86
N THR A 83 13.19 3.92 -42.55
CA THR A 83 13.62 3.66 -41.15
C THR A 83 13.75 4.94 -40.33
N LEU A 84 14.36 5.99 -40.88
CA LEU A 84 14.49 7.28 -40.18
C LEU A 84 13.13 7.95 -39.95
N LEU A 85 12.24 7.94 -40.97
CA LEU A 85 10.88 8.46 -40.83
C LEU A 85 10.09 7.72 -39.75
N THR A 86 10.19 6.38 -39.70
CA THR A 86 9.57 5.57 -38.64
C THR A 86 10.12 5.96 -37.26
N ARG A 87 11.45 6.06 -37.11
CA ARG A 87 12.06 6.50 -35.83
C ARG A 87 11.61 7.89 -35.41
N THR A 88 11.53 8.84 -36.36
CA THR A 88 11.04 10.20 -36.07
C THR A 88 9.56 10.19 -35.69
N ALA A 89 8.74 9.34 -36.30
CA ALA A 89 7.34 9.17 -35.89
C ALA A 89 7.23 8.61 -34.46
N SER A 90 8.06 7.62 -34.09
CA SER A 90 8.13 7.10 -32.72
C SER A 90 8.59 8.14 -31.70
N LEU A 91 9.50 9.05 -32.07
CA LEU A 91 9.89 10.17 -31.19
C LEU A 91 8.75 11.17 -31.02
N LYS A 92 7.99 11.46 -32.09
CA LYS A 92 6.81 12.34 -32.01
C LYS A 92 5.73 11.74 -31.12
N SER A 93 5.46 10.44 -31.23
CA SER A 93 4.51 9.79 -30.33
C SER A 93 4.99 9.86 -28.88
N ARG A 94 6.28 9.59 -28.62
CA ARG A 94 6.87 9.72 -27.27
C ARG A 94 6.74 11.12 -26.68
N ILE A 95 6.87 12.18 -27.48
CA ILE A 95 6.62 13.55 -27.02
C ILE A 95 5.16 13.73 -26.58
N SER A 96 4.20 13.20 -27.34
CA SER A 96 2.79 13.26 -26.94
C SER A 96 2.52 12.50 -25.64
N VAL A 97 3.19 11.35 -25.43
CA VAL A 97 3.11 10.61 -24.15
C VAL A 97 3.59 11.46 -23.00
N LEU A 98 4.79 12.06 -23.12
CA LEU A 98 5.37 12.86 -22.06
C LEU A 98 4.47 14.04 -21.66
N LYS A 99 3.76 14.63 -22.62
CA LYS A 99 2.76 15.68 -22.34
C LYS A 99 1.58 15.15 -21.52
N ASN A 100 1.05 13.99 -21.88
CA ASN A 100 -0.03 13.38 -21.10
C ASN A 100 0.45 12.99 -19.69
N THR A 101 1.68 12.49 -19.56
CA THR A 101 2.28 12.19 -18.25
C THR A 101 2.45 13.46 -17.42
N GLU A 102 2.89 14.56 -18.03
CA GLU A 102 2.98 15.87 -17.37
C GLU A 102 1.60 16.31 -16.83
N GLU A 103 0.53 16.16 -17.63
CA GLU A 103 -0.83 16.47 -17.17
C GLU A 103 -1.29 15.57 -16.01
N LEU A 104 -1.00 14.26 -16.06
CA LEU A 104 -1.33 13.34 -14.98
C LEU A 104 -0.58 13.68 -13.68
N VAL A 105 0.72 13.96 -13.76
CA VAL A 105 1.52 14.38 -12.61
C VAL A 105 0.97 15.68 -12.02
N GLN A 106 0.54 16.61 -12.87
CA GLN A 106 -0.08 17.86 -12.43
C GLN A 106 -1.43 17.62 -11.73
N GLN A 107 -2.20 16.61 -12.16
CA GLN A 107 -3.44 16.21 -11.49
C GLN A 107 -3.16 15.57 -10.12
N GLU A 108 -2.17 14.70 -10.02
CA GLU A 108 -1.75 14.09 -8.75
C GLU A 108 -1.24 15.15 -7.76
N GLU A 109 -0.46 16.13 -8.22
CA GLU A 109 -0.05 17.28 -7.40
C GLU A 109 -1.27 18.02 -6.82
N ASN A 110 -2.30 18.24 -7.64
CA ASN A 110 -3.54 18.87 -7.20
C ASN A 110 -4.30 18.03 -6.17
N VAL A 111 -4.34 16.70 -6.33
CA VAL A 111 -4.94 15.78 -5.36
C VAL A 111 -4.17 15.82 -4.04
N TYR A 112 -2.84 15.75 -4.10
CA TYR A 112 -1.97 15.85 -2.92
C TYR A 112 -2.20 17.17 -2.16
N HIS A 113 -2.28 18.30 -2.87
CA HIS A 113 -2.64 19.57 -2.26
C HIS A 113 -4.01 19.56 -1.56
N LYS A 114 -5.02 18.90 -2.15
CA LYS A 114 -6.32 18.74 -1.52
C LYS A 114 -6.24 17.89 -0.25
N HIS A 115 -5.53 16.76 -0.28
CA HIS A 115 -5.33 15.90 0.90
C HIS A 115 -4.66 16.67 2.03
N CYS A 116 -3.58 17.41 1.75
CA CYS A 116 -2.92 18.26 2.76
C CYS A 116 -3.88 19.32 3.33
N ASN A 117 -4.74 19.90 2.50
CA ASN A 117 -5.71 20.90 2.96
C ASN A 117 -6.84 20.29 3.80
N ILE A 118 -7.28 19.07 3.49
CA ILE A 118 -8.23 18.31 4.31
C ILE A 118 -7.61 18.01 5.68
N ALA A 119 -6.41 17.43 5.70
CA ALA A 119 -5.71 17.14 6.96
C ALA A 119 -5.54 18.39 7.84
N LYS A 120 -5.20 19.55 7.26
CA LYS A 120 -5.16 20.83 7.99
C LYS A 120 -6.52 21.21 8.58
N LYS A 121 -7.61 21.05 7.82
CA LYS A 121 -8.97 21.35 8.31
C LYS A 121 -9.36 20.42 9.45
N ASP A 122 -9.04 19.13 9.33
CA ASP A 122 -9.37 18.13 10.35
C ASP A 122 -8.62 18.40 11.65
N ILE A 123 -7.33 18.78 11.58
CA ILE A 123 -6.56 19.22 12.75
C ILE A 123 -7.24 20.41 13.44
N ILE A 124 -7.66 21.43 12.66
CA ILE A 124 -8.30 22.62 13.21
C ILE A 124 -9.66 22.27 13.84
N ALA A 125 -10.47 21.44 13.18
CA ALA A 125 -11.78 21.02 13.66
C ALA A 125 -11.66 20.18 14.94
N HIS A 126 -10.73 19.22 14.96
CA HIS A 126 -10.45 18.40 16.14
C HIS A 126 -9.94 19.25 17.31
N ALA A 127 -9.01 20.17 17.06
CA ALA A 127 -8.52 21.12 18.07
C ALA A 127 -9.65 21.94 18.70
N ALA A 128 -10.61 22.42 17.90
CA ALA A 128 -11.78 23.14 18.40
C ALA A 128 -12.69 22.23 19.26
N SER A 129 -12.95 21.00 18.79
CA SER A 129 -13.75 20.01 19.52
C SER A 129 -13.14 19.64 20.87
N VAL A 130 -11.83 19.32 20.90
CA VAL A 130 -11.09 18.99 22.13
C VAL A 130 -11.16 20.16 23.11
N LYS A 131 -10.97 21.40 22.63
CA LYS A 131 -11.10 22.60 23.46
C LYS A 131 -12.48 22.69 24.10
N ASP A 132 -13.56 22.54 23.34
CA ASP A 132 -14.93 22.64 23.85
C ASP A 132 -15.22 21.56 24.90
N VAL A 133 -14.84 20.31 24.64
CA VAL A 133 -15.01 19.20 25.60
C VAL A 133 -14.22 19.44 26.87
N PHE A 134 -12.98 19.93 26.75
CA PHE A 134 -12.10 20.19 27.88
C PHE A 134 -12.62 21.32 28.76
N CYS A 135 -13.02 22.45 28.15
CA CYS A 135 -13.63 23.57 28.87
C CYS A 135 -14.90 23.15 29.61
N ASN A 136 -15.82 22.43 28.94
CA ASN A 136 -17.04 21.93 29.57
C ASN A 136 -16.75 21.00 30.75
N THR A 137 -15.73 20.14 30.62
CA THR A 137 -15.34 19.20 31.68
C THR A 137 -14.74 19.94 32.87
N ILE A 138 -13.90 20.95 32.64
CA ILE A 138 -13.38 21.83 33.70
C ILE A 138 -14.52 22.49 34.45
N ASP A 139 -15.49 23.06 33.73
CA ASP A 139 -16.63 23.75 34.34
C ASP A 139 -17.47 22.79 35.20
N ILE A 140 -17.73 21.56 34.71
CA ILE A 140 -18.44 20.53 35.47
C ILE A 140 -17.68 20.17 36.76
N LEU A 141 -16.37 19.95 36.66
CA LEU A 141 -15.55 19.57 37.82
C LEU A 141 -15.45 20.70 38.85
N ALA A 142 -15.26 21.94 38.39
CA ALA A 142 -15.24 23.12 39.25
C ALA A 142 -16.57 23.27 40.01
N ASN A 143 -17.69 23.18 39.29
CA ASN A 143 -19.02 23.28 39.88
C ASN A 143 -19.30 22.14 40.86
N LYS A 144 -18.81 20.92 40.60
CA LYS A 144 -18.92 19.79 41.54
C LYS A 144 -18.15 20.04 42.84
N SER A 145 -16.94 20.60 42.76
CA SER A 145 -16.17 20.99 43.95
C SER A 145 -16.87 22.09 44.75
N LEU A 146 -17.42 23.10 44.08
CA LEU A 146 -18.19 24.17 44.73
C LEU A 146 -19.46 23.62 45.41
N ALA A 147 -20.22 22.77 44.73
CA ALA A 147 -21.42 22.14 45.30
C ALA A 147 -21.09 21.26 46.52
N THR A 148 -19.90 20.66 46.57
CA THR A 148 -19.42 19.91 47.74
C THR A 148 -19.21 20.83 48.93
N ILE A 149 -18.61 22.01 48.73
CA ILE A 149 -18.44 23.01 49.78
C ILE A 149 -19.80 23.51 50.28
N ASP A 150 -20.74 23.79 49.38
CA ASP A 150 -22.08 24.24 49.75
C ASP A 150 -22.84 23.19 50.57
N ASN A 151 -22.71 21.91 50.23
CA ASN A 151 -23.31 20.83 51.01
C ASN A 151 -22.69 20.70 52.41
N ILE A 152 -21.36 20.78 52.52
CA ILE A 152 -20.68 20.75 53.83
C ILE A 152 -21.14 21.93 54.67
N LYS A 153 -21.16 23.14 54.10
CA LYS A 153 -21.68 24.35 54.76
C LYS A 153 -23.12 24.17 55.23
N LYS A 154 -23.99 23.62 54.39
CA LYS A 154 -25.40 23.37 54.73
C LYS A 154 -25.54 22.38 55.90
N MET A 155 -24.73 21.33 55.93
CA MET A 155 -24.71 20.35 57.01
C MET A 155 -24.20 20.97 58.32
N ASP A 156 -23.10 21.72 58.27
CA ASP A 156 -22.50 22.36 59.44
C ASP A 156 -23.45 23.43 60.02
N ILE A 157 -24.09 24.25 59.19
CA ILE A 157 -25.12 25.21 59.64
C ILE A 157 -26.29 24.51 60.31
N LYS A 158 -26.80 23.43 59.71
CA LYS A 158 -27.91 22.66 60.30
C LYS A 158 -27.54 22.07 61.66
N ALA A 159 -26.30 21.60 61.82
CA ALA A 159 -25.79 21.10 63.09
C ALA A 159 -25.73 22.22 64.16
N ILE A 160 -25.26 23.42 63.77
CA ILE A 160 -25.24 24.60 64.63
C ILE A 160 -26.67 24.98 65.06
N ASP A 161 -27.61 25.08 64.12
CA ASP A 161 -29.01 25.45 64.41
C ASP A 161 -29.66 24.44 65.37
N THR A 162 -29.39 23.15 65.17
CA THR A 162 -29.91 22.09 66.06
C THR A 162 -29.35 22.27 67.48
N TYR A 163 -28.05 22.54 67.60
CA TYR A 163 -27.41 22.76 68.89
C TYR A 163 -27.88 24.05 69.58
N LEU A 164 -28.13 25.12 68.82
CA LEU A 164 -28.72 26.37 69.33
C LEU A 164 -30.13 26.14 69.88
N ASN A 165 -30.98 25.39 69.17
CA ASN A 165 -32.32 25.03 69.66
C ASN A 165 -32.26 24.17 70.93
N GLU A 166 -31.32 23.23 71.02
CA GLU A 166 -31.09 22.44 72.24
C GLU A 166 -30.69 23.34 73.42
N ILE A 167 -29.81 24.32 73.21
CA ILE A 167 -29.43 25.30 74.23
C ILE A 167 -30.64 26.15 74.65
N GLU A 168 -31.44 26.63 73.71
CA GLU A 168 -32.61 27.48 74.00
C GLU A 168 -33.67 26.71 74.80
N THR A 169 -33.95 25.46 74.44
CA THR A 169 -34.89 24.62 75.20
C THR A 169 -34.39 24.32 76.62
N GLU A 170 -33.08 24.10 76.79
CA GLU A 170 -32.46 23.94 78.11
C GLU A 170 -32.53 25.23 78.93
N GLN A 171 -32.26 26.39 78.32
CA GLN A 171 -32.41 27.69 78.98
C GLN A 171 -33.84 27.92 79.46
N LEU A 172 -34.85 27.62 78.64
CA LEU A 172 -36.26 27.74 79.02
C LEU A 172 -36.63 26.79 80.18
N SER A 173 -36.13 25.56 80.15
CA SER A 173 -36.35 24.58 81.22
C SER A 173 -35.74 25.04 82.55
N LEU A 174 -34.49 25.54 82.51
CA LEU A 174 -33.81 26.09 83.69
C LEU A 174 -34.49 27.35 84.21
N ALA A 175 -34.92 28.27 83.34
CA ALA A 175 -35.66 29.46 83.73
C ALA A 175 -37.00 29.11 84.42
N GLY A 176 -37.70 28.09 83.91
CA GLY A 176 -38.91 27.56 84.53
C GLY A 176 -38.64 26.98 85.93
N LEU A 177 -37.57 26.18 86.07
CA LEU A 177 -37.16 25.60 87.35
C LEU A 177 -36.75 26.67 88.38
N ILE A 178 -36.01 27.70 87.95
CA ILE A 178 -35.65 28.83 88.81
C ILE A 178 -36.91 29.52 89.30
N LYS A 179 -37.82 29.88 88.40
CA LYS A 179 -39.05 30.57 88.75
C LYS A 179 -39.92 29.77 89.73
N THR A 180 -40.15 28.49 89.47
CA THR A 180 -40.96 27.64 90.38
C THR A 180 -40.31 27.50 91.75
N THR A 181 -38.97 27.42 91.79
CA THR A 181 -38.22 27.36 93.05
C THR A 181 -38.32 28.68 93.82
N GLU A 182 -38.15 29.83 93.14
CA GLU A 182 -38.31 31.16 93.73
C GLU A 182 -39.73 31.40 94.24
N ASP A 183 -40.74 31.06 93.45
CA ASP A 183 -42.15 31.15 93.84
C ASP A 183 -42.43 30.28 95.09
N TYR A 184 -41.88 29.06 95.16
CA TYR A 184 -42.02 28.18 96.32
C TYR A 184 -41.31 28.74 97.56
N ILE A 185 -40.09 29.26 97.43
CA ILE A 185 -39.34 29.90 98.52
C ILE A 185 -40.15 31.06 99.11
N ASN A 186 -40.77 31.88 98.26
CA ASN A 186 -41.49 33.07 98.70
C ASN A 186 -42.90 32.80 99.24
N SER A 187 -43.53 31.68 98.88
CA SER A 187 -44.94 31.39 99.19
C SER A 187 -45.16 30.26 100.20
N SER A 188 -44.14 29.43 100.46
CA SER A 188 -44.24 28.31 101.40
C SER A 188 -44.20 28.76 102.87
N ALA A 189 -44.84 27.99 103.74
CA ALA A 189 -44.76 28.20 105.18
C ALA A 189 -43.44 27.63 105.74
N ASP A 190 -42.80 28.33 106.68
CA ASP A 190 -41.46 28.03 107.20
C ASP A 190 -41.23 26.55 107.56
N LYS A 191 -42.22 25.89 108.16
CA LYS A 191 -42.12 24.47 108.52
C LYS A 191 -42.06 23.55 107.30
N GLN A 192 -42.91 23.79 106.30
CA GLN A 192 -42.95 23.00 105.06
C GLN A 192 -41.67 23.21 104.24
N PHE A 193 -41.19 24.46 104.18
CA PHE A 193 -39.92 24.78 103.54
C PHE A 193 -38.74 24.00 104.16
N MET A 194 -38.67 23.95 105.48
CA MET A 194 -37.60 23.21 106.19
C MET A 194 -37.67 21.69 105.94
N ASP A 195 -38.87 21.13 105.82
CA ASP A 195 -39.06 19.71 105.50
C ASP A 195 -38.61 19.40 104.05
N ASP A 196 -38.83 20.31 103.11
CA ASP A 196 -38.52 20.12 101.68
C ASP A 196 -37.10 20.59 101.26
N PHE A 197 -36.39 21.33 102.11
CA PHE A 197 -35.10 22.00 101.83
C PHE A 197 -34.06 21.07 101.20
N PHE A 198 -33.78 19.92 101.84
CA PHE A 198 -32.76 18.98 101.36
C PHE A 198 -33.17 18.32 100.03
N THR A 199 -34.47 18.08 99.84
CA THR A 199 -35.01 17.47 98.62
C THR A 199 -34.83 18.41 97.43
N ILE A 200 -35.23 19.68 97.58
CA ILE A 200 -35.08 20.72 96.55
C ILE A 200 -33.60 20.98 96.25
N GLY A 201 -32.77 21.14 97.30
CA GLY A 201 -31.32 21.34 97.15
C GLY A 201 -30.65 20.20 96.37
N SER A 202 -30.97 18.95 96.71
CA SER A 202 -30.41 17.78 96.01
C SER A 202 -30.80 17.72 94.52
N HIS A 203 -31.99 18.23 94.17
CA HIS A 203 -32.44 18.30 92.78
C HIS A 203 -31.68 19.37 92.01
N LEU A 204 -31.47 20.54 92.61
CA LEU A 204 -30.68 21.63 92.01
C LEU A 204 -29.21 21.22 91.82
N ASP A 205 -28.60 20.56 92.80
CA ASP A 205 -27.20 20.09 92.71
C ASP A 205 -27.00 19.10 91.55
N LYS A 206 -27.98 18.23 91.30
CA LYS A 206 -27.96 17.30 90.14
C LYS A 206 -28.05 18.04 88.80
N VAL A 207 -28.81 19.13 88.74
CA VAL A 207 -28.90 19.96 87.53
C VAL A 207 -27.60 20.72 87.32
N LEU A 208 -27.03 21.31 88.38
CA LEU A 208 -25.77 22.04 88.35
C LEU A 208 -24.58 21.18 87.89
N THR A 209 -24.58 19.89 88.19
CA THR A 209 -23.50 18.96 87.82
C THR A 209 -23.58 18.45 86.37
N ASN A 210 -24.72 18.61 85.68
CA ASN A 210 -24.98 18.06 84.34
C ASN A 210 -24.83 19.06 83.16
N THR A 211 -24.52 20.33 83.40
CA THR A 211 -24.61 21.41 82.39
C THR A 211 -23.40 21.58 81.44
N ARG A 212 -22.51 20.58 81.30
CA ARG A 212 -21.41 20.68 80.32
C ARG A 212 -21.77 19.99 79.00
N ARG A 213 -22.06 20.78 77.97
CA ARG A 213 -22.06 20.31 76.57
C ARG A 213 -21.00 21.04 75.75
N SER A 214 -20.27 20.28 74.93
CA SER A 214 -19.33 20.80 73.94
C SER A 214 -19.93 20.62 72.55
N LEU A 215 -19.87 21.65 71.71
CA LEU A 215 -20.18 21.53 70.29
C LEU A 215 -19.17 20.56 69.65
N ALA A 216 -19.63 19.69 68.76
CA ALA A 216 -18.74 18.86 67.95
C ALA A 216 -17.85 19.74 67.05
N SER A 217 -16.63 19.29 66.77
CA SER A 217 -15.68 19.97 65.89
C SER A 217 -16.28 20.22 64.50
N LEU A 218 -16.33 21.47 64.06
CA LEU A 218 -16.72 21.85 62.69
C LEU A 218 -15.64 21.49 61.67
N ASN A 219 -16.02 21.42 60.39
CA ASN A 219 -15.06 21.15 59.32
C ASN A 219 -14.15 22.36 59.07
N ASN A 220 -12.83 22.13 59.03
CA ASN A 220 -11.84 23.14 58.66
C ASN A 220 -11.40 22.97 57.20
N LEU A 221 -12.15 23.58 56.27
CA LEU A 221 -11.93 23.43 54.84
C LEU A 221 -10.64 24.14 54.39
N LYS A 222 -9.76 23.39 53.71
CA LYS A 222 -8.55 23.92 53.06
C LYS A 222 -8.47 23.41 51.63
N PHE A 223 -8.24 24.31 50.67
CA PHE A 223 -8.04 23.95 49.27
C PHE A 223 -6.55 23.75 48.97
N LYS A 224 -6.21 22.70 48.22
CA LYS A 224 -4.87 22.45 47.70
C LYS A 224 -4.97 22.32 46.19
N SER A 225 -4.28 23.18 45.45
CA SER A 225 -4.24 23.14 43.99
C SER A 225 -3.43 21.94 43.49
N GLY A 226 -3.85 21.38 42.35
CA GLY A 226 -3.06 20.42 41.57
C GLY A 226 -2.05 21.13 40.66
N GLU A 227 -1.19 20.35 40.02
CA GLU A 227 -0.21 20.83 39.03
C GLU A 227 -0.74 20.61 37.59
N PHE A 228 -0.33 21.48 36.67
CA PHE A 228 -0.69 21.41 35.25
C PHE A 228 0.38 20.64 34.47
N ASN A 229 -0.04 19.65 33.68
CA ASN A 229 0.86 18.85 32.85
C ASN A 229 0.51 19.03 31.36
N GLU A 230 1.37 19.76 30.66
CA GLU A 230 1.21 20.09 29.23
C GLU A 230 1.30 18.87 28.32
N ALA A 231 2.14 17.88 28.67
CA ALA A 231 2.33 16.68 27.85
C ALA A 231 1.06 15.81 27.74
N ILE A 232 0.22 15.80 28.77
CA ILE A 232 -1.08 15.10 28.72
C ILE A 232 -2.01 15.78 27.72
N ILE A 233 -1.94 17.11 27.59
CA ILE A 233 -2.78 17.87 26.67
C ILE A 233 -2.31 17.65 25.23
N GLU A 234 -1.01 17.66 24.97
CA GLU A 234 -0.46 17.38 23.64
C GLU A 234 -0.95 16.04 23.08
N GLN A 235 -1.02 15.00 23.91
CA GLN A 235 -1.54 13.69 23.51
C GLN A 235 -3.03 13.71 23.07
N LEU A 236 -3.84 14.64 23.56
CA LEU A 236 -5.26 14.75 23.20
C LEU A 236 -5.49 15.32 21.80
N PHE A 237 -4.51 16.05 21.26
CA PHE A 237 -4.56 16.61 19.90
C PHE A 237 -4.24 15.58 18.81
N GLY A 238 -3.73 14.40 19.19
CA GLY A 238 -3.39 13.31 18.28
C GLY A 238 -2.06 13.52 17.56
N GLU A 239 -1.76 12.60 16.65
CA GLU A 239 -0.53 12.60 15.87
C GLU A 239 -0.84 12.60 14.36
N LEU A 240 0.06 13.20 13.58
CA LEU A 240 0.02 13.07 12.13
C LEU A 240 0.45 11.66 11.75
N ASP A 241 -0.52 10.86 11.32
CA ASP A 241 -0.23 9.55 10.78
C ASP A 241 0.44 9.67 9.40
N ASN A 242 1.75 9.38 9.37
CA ASN A 242 2.56 9.25 8.15
C ASN A 242 2.88 7.78 7.84
N SER A 243 2.21 6.82 8.49
CA SER A 243 2.48 5.39 8.33
C SER A 243 2.11 4.87 6.93
N THR A 244 1.18 5.53 6.27
CA THR A 244 0.93 5.41 4.83
C THR A 244 1.80 6.40 4.06
N ARG A 245 3.13 6.17 4.08
CA ARG A 245 3.87 6.44 2.85
C ARG A 245 3.37 5.44 1.82
N GLU A 246 2.27 5.78 1.16
CA GLU A 246 2.14 5.34 -0.23
C GLU A 246 3.40 5.86 -0.90
N ASN A 247 4.35 4.97 -1.15
CA ASN A 247 5.44 5.27 -2.05
C ASN A 247 4.74 5.58 -3.38
N VAL A 248 4.46 6.86 -3.65
CA VAL A 248 3.99 7.31 -4.98
C VAL A 248 5.09 7.05 -6.02
N ILE A 249 6.30 6.72 -5.58
CA ILE A 249 7.27 5.99 -6.38
C ILE A 249 7.07 4.48 -6.14
N THR A 250 5.89 3.98 -6.50
CA THR A 250 5.74 2.60 -6.92
C THR A 250 6.73 2.39 -8.07
N PRO A 251 7.43 1.24 -8.21
CA PRO A 251 7.95 0.89 -9.53
C PRO A 251 6.76 1.01 -10.46
N LEU A 252 6.86 1.99 -11.34
CA LEU A 252 5.80 2.43 -12.20
C LEU A 252 5.45 1.28 -13.15
N TYR A 253 4.54 0.40 -12.72
CA TYR A 253 3.55 -0.17 -13.63
C TYR A 253 2.58 0.97 -14.04
N GLN A 254 3.13 2.13 -14.46
CA GLN A 254 2.34 3.22 -15.02
C GLN A 254 2.08 2.83 -16.45
N LYS A 255 0.80 2.58 -16.70
CA LYS A 255 0.13 2.47 -17.98
C LYS A 255 0.79 3.38 -19.03
N LEU A 256 1.75 2.84 -19.76
CA LEU A 256 2.28 3.48 -20.95
C LEU A 256 1.11 3.56 -21.95
N PRO A 257 0.93 4.66 -22.70
CA PRO A 257 -0.09 4.69 -23.73
C PRO A 257 0.26 3.70 -24.83
N MET A 258 -0.74 2.89 -25.19
CA MET A 258 -0.63 1.78 -26.12
C MET A 258 -0.04 2.25 -27.47
N PRO A 259 1.08 1.68 -27.96
CA PRO A 259 1.57 2.00 -29.29
C PRO A 259 0.55 1.56 -30.36
N ALA A 260 0.24 2.45 -31.31
CA ALA A 260 -0.72 2.21 -32.39
C ALA A 260 -0.30 1.08 -33.37
N ILE A 261 0.97 0.65 -33.29
CA ILE A 261 1.46 -0.55 -33.96
C ILE A 261 1.97 -1.43 -32.84
N PHE A 262 1.33 -2.57 -32.76
CA PHE A 262 1.62 -3.56 -31.77
C PHE A 262 2.87 -4.35 -32.15
N PRO A 263 3.87 -4.41 -31.27
CA PRO A 263 5.04 -5.23 -31.48
C PRO A 263 4.71 -6.70 -31.71
N ILE A 264 5.34 -7.31 -32.70
CA ILE A 264 5.58 -8.76 -32.69
C ILE A 264 6.70 -8.98 -31.67
N ALA A 265 6.56 -10.01 -30.84
CA ALA A 265 7.61 -10.37 -29.88
C ALA A 265 8.89 -10.73 -30.66
N LYS A 266 9.97 -9.97 -30.48
CA LYS A 266 11.29 -10.33 -31.03
C LYS A 266 12.04 -11.13 -29.99
N VAL A 267 12.51 -12.32 -30.39
CA VAL A 267 13.49 -13.06 -29.59
C VAL A 267 14.77 -12.24 -29.48
N GLU A 268 15.13 -11.86 -28.27
CA GLU A 268 16.40 -11.17 -27.98
C GLU A 268 17.50 -12.14 -27.58
N ASP A 269 17.18 -13.10 -26.73
CA ASP A 269 18.13 -14.11 -26.26
C ASP A 269 17.45 -15.43 -25.93
N LYS A 270 18.24 -16.51 -25.89
CA LYS A 270 17.81 -17.86 -25.52
C LYS A 270 18.91 -18.59 -24.76
N PHE A 271 18.55 -19.23 -23.66
CA PHE A 271 19.46 -20.11 -22.93
C PHE A 271 18.73 -21.33 -22.36
N THR A 272 19.47 -22.41 -22.12
CA THR A 272 18.92 -23.68 -21.63
C THR A 272 19.20 -23.84 -20.14
N LEU A 273 18.24 -24.38 -19.42
CA LEU A 273 18.36 -24.72 -18.00
C LEU A 273 18.47 -26.24 -17.82
N SER A 274 19.22 -26.68 -16.81
CA SER A 274 19.40 -28.10 -16.48
C SER A 274 18.16 -28.70 -15.81
N ASP A 275 17.55 -27.92 -14.93
CA ASP A 275 16.51 -28.37 -14.01
C ASP A 275 15.14 -27.82 -14.38
N ASP A 276 14.11 -28.52 -13.92
CA ASP A 276 12.74 -28.02 -14.00
C ASP A 276 12.56 -26.83 -13.05
N ILE A 277 11.77 -25.87 -13.49
CA ILE A 277 11.46 -24.66 -12.73
C ILE A 277 10.16 -24.86 -11.95
N ILE A 278 10.16 -24.42 -10.70
CA ILE A 278 8.98 -24.30 -9.84
C ILE A 278 8.34 -22.91 -9.99
N ASP A 279 9.16 -21.87 -10.11
CA ASP A 279 8.66 -20.50 -10.28
C ASP A 279 9.70 -19.53 -10.85
N ILE A 280 9.23 -18.43 -11.44
CA ILE A 280 10.07 -17.31 -11.88
C ILE A 280 9.50 -15.97 -11.44
N VAL A 281 10.35 -15.07 -10.97
CA VAL A 281 9.95 -13.76 -10.46
C VAL A 281 10.99 -12.71 -10.80
N ALA A 282 10.54 -11.56 -11.30
CA ALA A 282 11.43 -10.44 -11.62
C ALA A 282 12.24 -9.99 -10.40
N ALA A 283 13.54 -9.78 -10.57
CA ALA A 283 14.38 -9.23 -9.51
C ALA A 283 14.53 -7.72 -9.68
N ASN A 284 14.91 -7.27 -10.88
CA ASN A 284 15.10 -5.86 -11.24
C ASN A 284 15.03 -5.70 -12.77
N GLU A 285 15.47 -4.55 -13.28
CA GLU A 285 15.52 -4.21 -14.70
C GLU A 285 16.15 -5.28 -15.61
N ASP A 286 17.18 -6.02 -15.17
CA ASP A 286 17.94 -6.93 -16.06
C ASP A 286 18.01 -8.37 -15.56
N ASN A 287 17.46 -8.66 -14.39
CA ASN A 287 17.64 -9.95 -13.73
C ASN A 287 16.31 -10.60 -13.29
N MET A 288 16.31 -11.93 -13.33
CA MET A 288 15.19 -12.80 -12.99
C MET A 288 15.60 -13.80 -11.91
N TRP A 289 14.81 -13.92 -10.85
CA TRP A 289 14.94 -15.04 -9.93
C TRP A 289 14.27 -16.26 -10.54
N ILE A 290 15.01 -17.38 -10.59
CA ILE A 290 14.51 -18.66 -11.04
C ILE A 290 14.62 -19.64 -9.89
N PHE A 291 13.47 -20.23 -9.51
CA PHE A 291 13.37 -21.24 -8.47
C PHE A 291 13.23 -22.61 -9.10
N THR A 292 14.23 -23.47 -8.90
CA THR A 292 14.21 -24.89 -9.28
C THR A 292 14.05 -25.77 -8.04
N ASN A 293 13.94 -27.09 -8.20
CA ASN A 293 13.71 -28.02 -7.09
C ASN A 293 14.61 -27.83 -5.86
N ASN A 294 15.86 -27.39 -6.05
CA ASN A 294 16.84 -27.30 -4.97
C ASN A 294 17.36 -25.88 -4.69
N LEU A 295 17.27 -24.98 -5.66
CA LEU A 295 18.00 -23.72 -5.64
C LEU A 295 17.16 -22.58 -6.21
N VAL A 296 17.42 -21.39 -5.68
CA VAL A 296 16.95 -20.12 -6.24
C VAL A 296 18.16 -19.37 -6.74
N SER A 297 18.18 -19.05 -8.04
CA SER A 297 19.32 -18.41 -8.70
C SER A 297 18.91 -17.14 -9.45
N LEU A 298 19.78 -16.14 -9.42
CA LEU A 298 19.59 -14.85 -10.11
C LEU A 298 20.26 -14.91 -11.48
N TYR A 299 19.44 -14.94 -12.53
CA TYR A 299 19.89 -14.95 -13.92
C TYR A 299 19.78 -13.56 -14.52
N ASN A 300 20.80 -13.13 -15.27
CA ASN A 300 20.64 -12.01 -16.19
C ASN A 300 20.07 -12.47 -17.53
N ARG A 301 19.75 -11.52 -18.44
CA ARG A 301 19.17 -11.83 -19.76
C ARG A 301 20.03 -12.75 -20.65
N SER A 302 21.34 -12.83 -20.42
CA SER A 302 22.23 -13.73 -21.16
C SER A 302 22.38 -15.11 -20.50
N GLY A 303 21.58 -15.42 -19.48
CA GLY A 303 21.62 -16.69 -18.78
C GLY A 303 22.77 -16.83 -17.78
N VAL A 304 23.49 -15.76 -17.45
CA VAL A 304 24.58 -15.78 -16.47
C VAL A 304 24.02 -15.68 -15.06
N VAL A 305 24.45 -16.59 -14.18
CA VAL A 305 24.07 -16.61 -12.77
C VAL A 305 25.00 -15.73 -11.94
N SER A 306 24.42 -14.80 -11.17
CA SER A 306 25.18 -13.90 -10.29
C SER A 306 25.06 -14.23 -8.79
N SER A 307 23.99 -14.91 -8.39
CA SER A 307 23.73 -15.30 -7.01
C SER A 307 22.89 -16.57 -6.96
N THR A 308 23.16 -17.44 -5.99
CA THR A 308 22.38 -18.67 -5.74
C THR A 308 22.24 -18.93 -4.25
N PHE A 309 21.08 -19.43 -3.82
CA PHE A 309 20.83 -19.83 -2.43
C PHE A 309 19.77 -20.94 -2.37
N THR A 310 19.67 -21.58 -1.20
CA THR A 310 18.66 -22.61 -0.92
C THR A 310 17.38 -21.95 -0.40
N PRO A 311 16.20 -22.26 -0.96
CA PRO A 311 14.93 -21.71 -0.49
C PRO A 311 14.53 -22.27 0.89
N PRO A 312 13.55 -21.66 1.57
CA PRO A 312 12.93 -22.26 2.76
C PRO A 312 12.34 -23.63 2.48
N VAL A 313 12.35 -24.50 3.48
CA VAL A 313 11.72 -25.83 3.40
C VAL A 313 10.24 -25.70 3.05
N ASN A 314 9.73 -26.57 2.18
CA ASN A 314 8.34 -26.58 1.71
C ASN A 314 7.90 -25.33 0.91
N SER A 315 8.85 -24.58 0.34
CA SER A 315 8.50 -23.49 -0.59
C SER A 315 7.80 -24.03 -1.83
N LYS A 316 6.62 -23.48 -2.14
CA LYS A 316 5.79 -23.85 -3.30
C LYS A 316 5.86 -22.82 -4.42
N ARG A 317 6.01 -21.53 -4.09
CA ARG A 317 6.07 -20.40 -5.02
C ARG A 317 6.97 -19.29 -4.50
N MET A 318 7.49 -18.47 -5.42
CA MET A 318 8.13 -17.20 -5.11
C MET A 318 7.14 -16.07 -5.32
N LEU A 319 7.19 -15.06 -4.45
CA LEU A 319 6.34 -13.88 -4.52
C LEU A 319 7.21 -12.63 -4.47
N ARG A 320 6.83 -11.61 -5.24
CA ARG A 320 7.45 -10.29 -5.22
C ARG A 320 6.50 -9.28 -4.62
N LYS A 321 6.92 -8.59 -3.56
CA LYS A 321 6.15 -7.47 -2.98
C LYS A 321 6.62 -6.12 -3.53
N SER A 322 7.92 -5.98 -3.73
CA SER A 322 8.55 -4.79 -4.31
C SER A 322 9.90 -5.16 -4.93
N ALA A 323 10.60 -4.17 -5.51
CA ALA A 323 11.86 -4.42 -6.22
C ALA A 323 12.89 -5.20 -5.40
N ASP A 324 12.99 -4.89 -4.11
CA ASP A 324 13.98 -5.48 -3.20
C ASP A 324 13.40 -6.56 -2.28
N GLU A 325 12.15 -6.96 -2.47
CA GLU A 325 11.45 -7.87 -1.55
C GLU A 325 11.02 -9.18 -2.23
N LEU A 326 11.81 -10.22 -1.97
CA LEU A 326 11.52 -11.59 -2.36
C LEU A 326 10.93 -12.38 -1.18
N TRP A 327 9.81 -13.04 -1.44
CA TRP A 327 9.06 -13.83 -0.49
C TRP A 327 8.84 -15.25 -1.00
N PHE A 328 8.61 -16.19 -0.09
CA PHE A 328 8.35 -17.59 -0.40
C PHE A 328 7.02 -18.04 0.20
N TRP A 329 6.14 -18.57 -0.63
CA TRP A 329 4.88 -19.13 -0.20
C TRP A 329 5.06 -20.62 0.15
N THR A 330 4.75 -21.00 1.38
CA THR A 330 4.87 -22.39 1.87
C THR A 330 3.55 -23.16 1.76
N GLY A 331 2.46 -22.48 1.42
CA GLY A 331 1.09 -23.01 1.47
C GLY A 331 0.32 -22.62 2.73
N GLN A 332 0.98 -22.22 3.82
CA GLN A 332 0.33 -21.72 5.05
C GLN A 332 0.92 -20.41 5.56
N SER A 333 2.07 -20.00 5.01
CA SER A 333 2.73 -18.77 5.36
C SER A 333 3.51 -18.21 4.18
N ALA A 334 3.72 -16.89 4.19
CA ALA A 334 4.72 -16.25 3.36
C ALA A 334 5.91 -15.84 4.21
N VAL A 335 7.10 -16.25 3.78
CA VAL A 335 8.36 -16.00 4.49
C VAL A 335 9.22 -15.05 3.67
N LYS A 336 9.67 -13.95 4.28
CA LYS A 336 10.50 -12.93 3.64
C LYS A 336 11.95 -13.38 3.61
N ARG A 337 12.63 -13.19 2.48
CA ARG A 337 14.08 -13.28 2.42
C ARG A 337 14.71 -12.00 2.94
N VAL A 338 15.59 -12.12 3.93
CA VAL A 338 16.37 -11.02 4.48
C VAL A 338 17.84 -11.42 4.43
N ASN A 339 18.57 -10.90 3.44
CA ASN A 339 19.94 -11.30 3.12
C ASN A 339 20.07 -12.83 2.86
N THR A 340 20.75 -13.54 3.76
CA THR A 340 20.95 -15.00 3.74
C THR A 340 20.01 -15.75 4.69
N GLN A 341 19.13 -15.03 5.39
CA GLN A 341 18.19 -15.57 6.37
C GLN A 341 16.74 -15.38 5.90
N PHE A 342 15.82 -16.03 6.62
CA PHE A 342 14.39 -16.00 6.34
C PHE A 342 13.62 -15.56 7.58
N GLN A 343 12.65 -14.68 7.40
CA GLN A 343 11.82 -14.13 8.45
C GLN A 343 10.34 -14.41 8.17
N ASP A 344 9.63 -14.94 9.16
CA ASP A 344 8.17 -15.08 9.10
C ASP A 344 7.50 -13.72 8.89
N GLY A 345 6.54 -13.65 7.99
CA GLY A 345 5.63 -12.51 7.88
C GLY A 345 4.18 -12.98 7.91
N TYR A 346 3.57 -13.15 6.73
CA TYR A 346 2.16 -13.47 6.59
C TYR A 346 1.85 -14.90 7.04
N LYS A 347 0.80 -15.06 7.84
CA LYS A 347 0.28 -16.36 8.29
C LYS A 347 -1.21 -16.44 8.04
N VAL A 348 -1.66 -17.56 7.47
CA VAL A 348 -3.08 -17.86 7.29
C VAL A 348 -3.53 -18.89 8.33
N PRO A 349 -4.68 -18.69 8.98
CA PRO A 349 -5.15 -19.54 10.08
C PRO A 349 -5.90 -20.80 9.62
N PHE A 350 -5.84 -21.16 8.34
CA PHE A 350 -6.58 -22.27 7.75
C PHE A 350 -5.68 -23.17 6.91
N GLU A 351 -6.05 -24.45 6.84
CA GLU A 351 -5.39 -25.48 6.03
C GLU A 351 -6.07 -25.58 4.66
N GLY A 352 -5.40 -26.19 3.66
CA GLY A 352 -5.97 -26.41 2.34
C GLY A 352 -4.99 -26.11 1.20
N GLY A 353 -5.46 -26.25 -0.04
CA GLY A 353 -4.65 -25.85 -1.20
C GLY A 353 -4.83 -24.35 -1.46
N LEU A 354 -3.80 -23.61 -1.08
CA LEU A 354 -3.80 -22.16 -1.06
C LEU A 354 -2.81 -21.62 -2.09
N VAL A 355 -3.25 -20.68 -2.92
CA VAL A 355 -2.36 -19.88 -3.78
C VAL A 355 -2.35 -18.45 -3.26
N GLY A 356 -1.17 -17.85 -3.18
CA GLY A 356 -1.00 -16.47 -2.72
C GLY A 356 -0.43 -15.57 -3.82
N CYS A 357 -0.89 -14.33 -3.90
CA CYS A 357 -0.22 -13.26 -4.65
C CYS A 357 -0.24 -11.96 -3.83
N PHE A 358 0.75 -11.07 -4.04
CA PHE A 358 0.68 -9.73 -3.45
C PHE A 358 -0.21 -8.84 -4.30
N ILE A 359 -1.07 -8.08 -3.62
CA ILE A 359 -1.86 -7.00 -4.20
C ILE A 359 -1.17 -5.64 -3.97
N GLN A 360 -1.60 -4.61 -4.67
CA GLN A 360 -1.00 -3.28 -4.77
C GLN A 360 -0.84 -2.58 -3.42
N ASN A 361 -1.77 -2.80 -2.50
CA ASN A 361 -1.69 -2.26 -1.15
C ASN A 361 -0.64 -2.98 -0.26
N GLY A 362 0.06 -3.99 -0.80
CA GLY A 362 1.09 -4.76 -0.13
C GLY A 362 0.55 -5.92 0.72
N ASN A 363 -0.76 -6.18 0.71
CA ASN A 363 -1.34 -7.34 1.38
C ASN A 363 -1.22 -8.60 0.53
N LEU A 364 -1.27 -9.75 1.20
CA LEU A 364 -1.24 -11.04 0.54
C LEU A 364 -2.68 -11.50 0.29
N LEU A 365 -3.07 -11.64 -0.97
CA LEU A 365 -4.33 -12.25 -1.36
C LEU A 365 -4.14 -13.76 -1.47
N VAL A 366 -4.91 -14.52 -0.68
CA VAL A 366 -4.83 -15.97 -0.63
C VAL A 366 -6.17 -16.57 -1.03
N TYR A 367 -6.18 -17.42 -2.05
CA TYR A 367 -7.37 -18.16 -2.42
C TYR A 367 -7.51 -19.45 -1.62
N ASN A 368 -8.67 -19.65 -0.99
CA ASN A 368 -9.03 -20.87 -0.28
C ASN A 368 -9.98 -21.73 -1.13
N MET A 369 -9.47 -22.87 -1.61
CA MET A 369 -10.24 -23.82 -2.43
C MET A 369 -11.41 -24.48 -1.70
N ASP A 370 -11.29 -24.73 -0.39
CA ASP A 370 -12.31 -25.48 0.36
C ASP A 370 -13.55 -24.62 0.65
N GLU A 371 -13.33 -23.32 0.82
CA GLU A 371 -14.40 -22.35 1.09
C GLU A 371 -14.83 -21.54 -0.14
N GLU A 372 -14.10 -21.68 -1.25
CA GLU A 372 -14.30 -20.94 -2.49
C GLU A 372 -14.25 -19.40 -2.33
N VAL A 373 -13.26 -18.90 -1.61
CA VAL A 373 -13.12 -17.48 -1.23
C VAL A 373 -11.68 -16.99 -1.26
N PHE A 374 -11.51 -15.70 -1.50
CA PHE A 374 -10.23 -15.01 -1.34
C PHE A 374 -10.14 -14.36 0.03
N TYR A 375 -8.99 -14.49 0.67
CA TYR A 375 -8.65 -13.85 1.91
C TYR A 375 -7.59 -12.79 1.67
N GLU A 376 -7.86 -11.55 2.09
CA GLU A 376 -6.83 -10.51 2.16
C GLU A 376 -6.13 -10.62 3.52
N VAL A 377 -4.82 -10.86 3.50
CA VAL A 377 -4.02 -11.14 4.68
C VAL A 377 -2.96 -10.06 4.84
N THR A 378 -2.90 -9.48 6.03
CA THR A 378 -1.88 -8.50 6.43
C THR A 378 -0.76 -9.20 7.19
N GLU A 379 0.40 -8.56 7.24
CA GLU A 379 1.57 -9.08 7.97
C GLU A 379 1.36 -9.06 9.49
N GLN A 380 0.59 -8.10 10.03
CA GLN A 380 0.44 -7.88 11.47
C GLN A 380 -0.83 -8.51 12.06
N GLU A 381 -1.98 -8.36 11.39
CA GLU A 381 -3.28 -8.73 11.94
C GLU A 381 -3.79 -10.08 11.39
N GLY A 382 -3.06 -10.68 10.45
CA GLY A 382 -3.52 -11.89 9.75
C GLY A 382 -4.65 -11.57 8.78
N VAL A 383 -5.75 -12.33 8.84
CA VAL A 383 -6.87 -12.18 7.92
C VAL A 383 -7.61 -10.88 8.18
N ARG A 384 -7.58 -9.96 7.21
CA ARG A 384 -8.23 -8.66 7.25
C ARG A 384 -9.60 -8.67 6.60
N ASN A 385 -9.72 -9.36 5.46
CA ASN A 385 -10.95 -9.36 4.67
C ASN A 385 -11.20 -10.73 4.04
N LYS A 386 -12.47 -11.01 3.77
CA LYS A 386 -12.95 -12.21 3.08
C LYS A 386 -13.78 -11.78 1.87
N ILE A 387 -13.30 -12.11 0.69
CA ILE A 387 -13.89 -11.75 -0.60
C ILE A 387 -14.49 -13.02 -1.21
N LYS A 388 -15.81 -13.00 -1.38
CA LYS A 388 -16.53 -14.08 -2.06
C LYS A 388 -16.74 -13.69 -3.51
N ILE A 389 -16.51 -14.62 -4.43
CA ILE A 389 -16.80 -14.36 -5.85
C ILE A 389 -18.30 -14.46 -6.10
N GLU A 390 -18.84 -13.43 -6.74
CA GLU A 390 -20.24 -13.34 -7.13
C GLU A 390 -20.33 -13.19 -8.65
N ASP A 391 -21.15 -14.04 -9.27
CA ASP A 391 -21.46 -13.97 -10.70
C ASP A 391 -22.93 -13.56 -10.91
N PRO A 392 -23.25 -12.26 -10.77
CA PRO A 392 -24.63 -11.78 -10.87
C PRO A 392 -25.22 -11.93 -12.29
N THR A 393 -24.36 -12.15 -13.29
CA THR A 393 -24.73 -12.18 -14.71
C THR A 393 -24.66 -13.57 -15.33
N GLU A 394 -24.39 -14.61 -14.53
CA GLU A 394 -24.21 -16.00 -14.98
C GLU A 394 -23.20 -16.12 -16.14
N LYS A 395 -22.08 -15.39 -16.05
CA LYS A 395 -20.99 -15.40 -17.04
C LYS A 395 -20.12 -16.66 -16.96
N LEU A 396 -20.16 -17.39 -15.85
CA LEU A 396 -19.45 -18.65 -15.66
C LEU A 396 -20.30 -19.84 -16.12
N PRO A 397 -19.78 -20.72 -16.99
CA PRO A 397 -20.48 -21.94 -17.33
C PRO A 397 -20.60 -22.88 -16.11
N ASN A 398 -21.82 -23.30 -15.78
CA ASN A 398 -22.16 -24.37 -14.82
C ASN A 398 -21.72 -24.19 -13.35
N ASN A 399 -21.70 -22.98 -12.77
CA ASN A 399 -21.27 -22.77 -11.37
C ASN A 399 -19.89 -23.41 -11.05
N ASP A 400 -19.02 -23.55 -12.06
CA ASP A 400 -17.74 -24.24 -11.96
C ASP A 400 -16.71 -23.31 -11.30
N ILE A 401 -16.85 -23.18 -9.98
CA ILE A 401 -16.12 -22.22 -9.17
C ILE A 401 -15.00 -22.99 -8.44
N PHE A 402 -13.87 -23.12 -9.16
CA PHE A 402 -12.50 -23.18 -8.61
C PHE A 402 -12.03 -24.43 -7.83
N THR A 403 -12.18 -25.64 -8.37
CA THR A 403 -11.45 -26.81 -7.82
C THR A 403 -10.22 -27.14 -8.69
N GLY A 404 -9.03 -26.71 -8.28
CA GLY A 404 -7.82 -26.95 -9.06
C GLY A 404 -6.53 -26.44 -8.42
N THR A 405 -5.45 -27.21 -8.55
CA THR A 405 -4.18 -26.98 -7.83
C THR A 405 -3.33 -25.82 -8.35
N ASN A 406 -3.76 -25.12 -9.42
CA ASN A 406 -2.99 -24.06 -10.07
C ASN A 406 -3.89 -22.88 -10.47
N ILE A 407 -4.46 -22.19 -9.48
CA ILE A 407 -5.13 -20.90 -9.72
C ILE A 407 -4.03 -19.84 -9.90
N LEU A 408 -4.00 -19.21 -11.05
CA LEU A 408 -3.08 -18.13 -11.40
C LEU A 408 -3.78 -16.81 -11.11
N MET A 409 -3.05 -15.83 -10.58
CA MET A 409 -3.66 -14.58 -10.13
C MET A 409 -2.75 -13.37 -10.39
N ALA A 410 -3.37 -12.24 -10.72
CA ALA A 410 -2.76 -10.93 -10.79
C ALA A 410 -3.78 -9.86 -10.42
N GLU A 411 -3.32 -8.64 -10.14
CA GLU A 411 -4.19 -7.49 -9.87
C GLU A 411 -3.90 -6.35 -10.83
N THR A 412 -4.92 -5.88 -11.53
CA THR A 412 -4.78 -4.78 -12.51
C THR A 412 -4.57 -3.44 -11.83
N SER A 413 -4.14 -2.42 -12.59
CA SER A 413 -3.98 -1.05 -12.09
C SER A 413 -5.24 -0.44 -11.47
N ASN A 414 -6.42 -0.94 -11.84
CA ASN A 414 -7.71 -0.51 -11.29
C ASN A 414 -8.16 -1.32 -10.05
N SER A 415 -7.26 -2.11 -9.45
CA SER A 415 -7.54 -3.03 -8.34
C SER A 415 -8.56 -4.14 -8.69
N ASN A 416 -8.66 -4.50 -9.98
CA ASN A 416 -9.43 -5.66 -10.38
C ASN A 416 -8.59 -6.93 -10.22
N LEU A 417 -9.21 -7.99 -9.76
CA LEU A 417 -8.61 -9.31 -9.62
C LEU A 417 -8.73 -10.06 -10.95
N VAL A 418 -7.61 -10.56 -11.45
CA VAL A 418 -7.55 -11.40 -12.66
C VAL A 418 -7.07 -12.77 -12.24
N PHE A 419 -7.86 -13.81 -12.53
CA PHE A 419 -7.49 -15.17 -12.14
C PHE A 419 -8.02 -16.25 -13.09
N SER A 420 -7.40 -17.42 -13.06
CA SER A 420 -7.82 -18.57 -13.87
C SER A 420 -8.83 -19.47 -13.14
N SER A 421 -9.87 -19.93 -13.84
CA SER A 421 -10.80 -20.96 -13.36
C SER A 421 -10.38 -22.38 -13.76
N GLN A 422 -11.09 -23.37 -13.22
CA GLN A 422 -10.92 -24.79 -13.54
C GLN A 422 -11.24 -25.14 -15.00
N SER A 423 -12.21 -24.45 -15.60
CA SER A 423 -12.63 -24.66 -16.99
C SER A 423 -11.69 -23.97 -17.99
N ASN A 424 -10.49 -23.53 -17.55
CA ASN A 424 -9.56 -22.72 -18.33
C ASN A 424 -10.20 -21.43 -18.84
N ILE A 425 -10.86 -20.69 -17.96
CA ILE A 425 -11.40 -19.36 -18.23
C ILE A 425 -10.57 -18.36 -17.44
N VAL A 426 -10.25 -17.22 -18.06
CA VAL A 426 -9.71 -16.07 -17.32
C VAL A 426 -10.87 -15.23 -16.84
N VAL A 427 -10.95 -15.00 -15.54
CA VAL A 427 -12.00 -14.24 -14.87
C VAL A 427 -11.42 -12.92 -14.40
N ILE A 428 -12.17 -11.85 -14.61
CA ILE A 428 -11.86 -10.51 -14.13
C ILE A 428 -12.98 -10.11 -13.18
N ALA A 429 -12.64 -9.90 -11.92
CA ALA A 429 -13.56 -9.45 -10.89
C ALA A 429 -13.09 -8.12 -10.31
N ASP A 430 -14.01 -7.33 -9.78
CA ASP A 430 -13.63 -6.16 -9.00
C ASP A 430 -13.01 -6.57 -7.64
N LYS A 431 -12.49 -5.58 -6.90
CA LYS A 431 -11.93 -5.77 -5.56
C LYS A 431 -12.92 -6.32 -4.52
N HIS A 432 -14.22 -6.32 -4.82
CA HIS A 432 -15.27 -6.84 -3.95
C HIS A 432 -15.68 -8.28 -4.32
N GLY A 433 -15.14 -8.82 -5.42
CA GLY A 433 -15.38 -10.18 -5.89
C GLY A 433 -16.52 -10.28 -6.91
N THR A 434 -17.09 -9.18 -7.37
CA THR A 434 -18.11 -9.21 -8.42
C THR A 434 -17.45 -9.42 -9.78
N ILE A 435 -17.87 -10.45 -10.52
CA ILE A 435 -17.36 -10.73 -11.86
C ILE A 435 -17.75 -9.60 -12.82
N LEU A 436 -16.74 -9.03 -13.47
CA LEU A 436 -16.87 -7.99 -14.48
C LEU A 436 -16.86 -8.59 -15.88
N GLU A 437 -15.90 -9.49 -16.17
CA GLU A 437 -15.76 -10.11 -17.49
C GLU A 437 -15.09 -11.49 -17.41
N THR A 438 -15.31 -12.31 -18.44
CA THR A 438 -14.65 -13.60 -18.63
C THR A 438 -14.05 -13.71 -20.03
N PHE A 439 -12.91 -14.39 -20.13
CA PHE A 439 -12.29 -14.76 -21.39
C PHE A 439 -12.16 -16.27 -21.47
N GLU A 440 -12.90 -16.86 -22.40
CA GLU A 440 -12.89 -18.29 -22.71
C GLU A 440 -12.33 -18.52 -24.11
N ARG A 441 -11.53 -19.59 -24.24
CA ARG A 441 -11.11 -20.12 -25.53
C ARG A 441 -11.35 -21.63 -25.55
N PRO A 442 -12.15 -22.15 -26.50
CA PRO A 442 -12.41 -23.59 -26.60
C PRO A 442 -11.12 -24.41 -26.74
N GLY A 443 -10.92 -25.35 -25.82
CA GLY A 443 -9.75 -26.23 -25.79
C GLY A 443 -8.43 -25.54 -25.41
N ALA A 444 -8.50 -24.39 -24.74
CA ALA A 444 -7.34 -23.76 -24.12
C ALA A 444 -6.91 -24.48 -22.84
N SER A 445 -5.62 -24.41 -22.51
CA SER A 445 -5.09 -24.74 -21.18
C SER A 445 -4.27 -23.57 -20.67
N PHE A 446 -4.88 -22.71 -19.88
CA PHE A 446 -4.18 -21.53 -19.36
C PHE A 446 -3.21 -21.94 -18.23
N ARG A 447 -1.92 -21.65 -18.42
CA ARG A 447 -0.85 -22.04 -17.48
C ARG A 447 -0.07 -20.86 -16.88
N GLY A 448 -0.37 -19.65 -17.33
CA GLY A 448 0.18 -18.45 -16.71
C GLY A 448 -0.72 -17.23 -16.96
N ILE A 449 -0.79 -16.35 -15.98
CA ILE A 449 -1.38 -15.01 -16.09
C ILE A 449 -0.35 -14.01 -15.54
N THR A 450 -0.10 -12.92 -16.27
CA THR A 450 0.68 -11.78 -15.78
C THR A 450 0.15 -10.50 -16.40
N LEU A 451 0.64 -9.36 -15.92
CA LEU A 451 0.27 -8.03 -16.41
C LEU A 451 1.50 -7.32 -16.96
N ASP A 452 1.34 -6.65 -18.09
CA ASP A 452 2.39 -5.78 -18.59
C ASP A 452 2.34 -4.36 -18.01
N ASN A 453 3.38 -3.58 -18.30
CA ASN A 453 3.49 -2.18 -17.88
C ASN A 453 2.41 -1.26 -18.53
N TYR A 454 1.58 -1.80 -19.43
CA TYR A 454 0.46 -1.11 -20.08
C TYR A 454 -0.89 -1.54 -19.46
N GLY A 455 -0.90 -2.43 -18.46
CA GLY A 455 -2.12 -2.97 -17.85
C GLY A 455 -2.84 -4.02 -18.71
N GLN A 456 -2.18 -4.54 -19.75
CA GLN A 456 -2.71 -5.65 -20.54
C GLN A 456 -2.50 -6.96 -19.80
N ILE A 457 -3.47 -7.86 -19.92
CA ILE A 457 -3.42 -9.20 -19.35
C ILE A 457 -2.75 -10.11 -20.37
N LEU A 458 -1.62 -10.69 -20.00
CA LEU A 458 -0.97 -11.72 -20.79
C LEU A 458 -1.38 -13.08 -20.24
N VAL A 459 -1.78 -13.98 -21.14
CA VAL A 459 -2.25 -15.32 -20.79
C VAL A 459 -1.50 -16.33 -21.63
N VAL A 460 -0.85 -17.30 -20.99
CA VAL A 460 -0.19 -18.41 -21.69
C VAL A 460 -1.18 -19.54 -21.87
N ASP A 461 -1.34 -20.00 -23.11
CA ASP A 461 -2.07 -21.22 -23.46
C ASP A 461 -1.08 -22.34 -23.84
N TYR A 462 -1.00 -23.34 -22.97
CA TYR A 462 -0.07 -24.47 -23.07
C TYR A 462 -0.37 -25.39 -24.25
N GLU A 463 -1.65 -25.69 -24.50
CA GLU A 463 -2.05 -26.62 -25.57
C GLU A 463 -1.93 -25.97 -26.96
N LYS A 464 -2.08 -24.65 -27.03
CA LYS A 464 -2.00 -23.88 -28.27
C LYS A 464 -0.60 -23.31 -28.55
N ASP A 465 0.36 -23.50 -27.65
CA ASP A 465 1.70 -22.92 -27.72
C ASP A 465 1.67 -21.42 -28.06
N CYS A 466 0.82 -20.66 -27.36
CA CYS A 466 0.64 -19.23 -27.65
C CYS A 466 0.54 -18.39 -26.38
N ILE A 467 0.77 -17.09 -26.56
CA ILE A 467 0.61 -16.10 -25.49
C ILE A 467 -0.40 -15.09 -25.99
N ASP A 468 -1.56 -15.03 -25.36
CA ASP A 468 -2.62 -14.09 -25.66
C ASP A 468 -2.40 -12.78 -24.92
N ILE A 469 -2.81 -11.69 -25.54
CA ILE A 469 -2.91 -10.38 -24.93
C ILE A 469 -4.39 -9.99 -24.88
N LEU A 470 -4.88 -9.70 -23.68
CA LEU A 470 -6.20 -9.14 -23.43
C LEU A 470 -6.04 -7.70 -22.94
N SER A 471 -7.07 -6.88 -23.18
CA SER A 471 -7.20 -5.59 -22.50
C SER A 471 -7.33 -5.77 -20.99
N GLU A 472 -7.16 -4.69 -20.24
CA GLU A 472 -7.48 -4.67 -18.80
C GLU A 472 -8.92 -5.10 -18.51
N ASP A 473 -9.85 -4.82 -19.45
CA ASP A 473 -11.25 -5.22 -19.37
C ASP A 473 -11.54 -6.65 -19.90
N GLY A 474 -10.51 -7.45 -20.21
CA GLY A 474 -10.68 -8.85 -20.66
C GLY A 474 -10.98 -9.08 -22.13
N VAL A 475 -11.02 -8.02 -22.94
CA VAL A 475 -11.23 -8.13 -24.38
C VAL A 475 -9.96 -8.65 -25.04
N PHE A 476 -10.06 -9.76 -25.77
CA PHE A 476 -8.96 -10.31 -26.54
C PHE A 476 -8.47 -9.32 -27.61
N HIS A 477 -7.17 -9.05 -27.62
CA HIS A 477 -6.52 -8.21 -28.63
C HIS A 477 -5.88 -9.04 -29.75
N ARG A 478 -4.93 -9.92 -29.40
CA ARG A 478 -4.20 -10.78 -30.35
C ARG A 478 -3.31 -11.79 -29.62
N ASN A 479 -2.69 -12.67 -30.40
CA ASN A 479 -1.57 -13.51 -29.96
C ASN A 479 -0.24 -12.73 -30.06
N LEU A 480 0.53 -12.69 -28.99
CA LEU A 480 1.88 -12.13 -28.93
C LEU A 480 2.90 -13.05 -29.61
N VAL A 481 2.75 -14.36 -29.39
CA VAL A 481 3.51 -15.43 -30.02
C VAL A 481 2.51 -16.44 -30.58
N ASN A 482 2.60 -16.71 -31.89
CA ASN A 482 1.77 -17.71 -32.55
C ASN A 482 2.65 -18.59 -33.47
N ASN A 483 2.54 -19.89 -33.29
CA ASN A 483 3.29 -20.91 -34.01
C ASN A 483 2.66 -21.32 -35.37
N GLU A 484 1.61 -20.62 -35.82
CA GLU A 484 0.86 -20.92 -37.06
C GLU A 484 1.72 -20.97 -38.36
N ASN A 485 2.94 -20.41 -38.36
CA ASN A 485 3.81 -20.33 -39.55
C ASN A 485 4.98 -21.35 -39.57
N GLY A 486 5.00 -22.35 -38.69
CA GLY A 486 5.94 -23.48 -38.74
C GLY A 486 7.30 -23.29 -38.04
N ASP A 487 7.75 -22.06 -37.79
CA ASP A 487 8.88 -21.78 -36.88
C ASP A 487 8.35 -21.62 -35.46
N LYS A 488 8.33 -22.71 -34.68
CA LYS A 488 7.88 -22.66 -33.28
C LYS A 488 8.83 -21.82 -32.43
N MET A 489 8.35 -20.71 -31.89
CA MET A 489 9.16 -19.83 -31.05
C MET A 489 9.19 -20.27 -29.58
N ILE A 490 8.11 -20.91 -29.13
CA ILE A 490 7.87 -21.45 -27.79
C ILE A 490 7.25 -22.85 -27.90
N TYR A 491 7.50 -23.70 -26.88
CA TYR A 491 7.04 -25.09 -26.83
C TYR A 491 6.38 -25.41 -25.49
N SER A 492 5.05 -25.34 -25.44
CA SER A 492 4.25 -25.72 -24.27
C SER A 492 4.75 -25.01 -23.02
N THR A 493 4.67 -23.68 -23.07
CA THR A 493 5.17 -22.77 -22.03
C THR A 493 4.64 -23.16 -20.66
N THR A 494 5.55 -23.32 -19.70
CA THR A 494 5.21 -23.71 -18.33
C THR A 494 5.22 -22.52 -17.38
N HIS A 495 6.14 -21.58 -17.56
CA HIS A 495 6.28 -20.39 -16.72
C HIS A 495 6.64 -19.19 -17.58
N PHE A 496 6.10 -18.03 -17.23
CA PHE A 496 6.46 -16.79 -17.89
C PHE A 496 6.19 -15.59 -17.00
N THR A 497 6.95 -14.52 -17.18
CA THR A 497 6.75 -13.25 -16.47
C THR A 497 7.46 -12.12 -17.20
N LEU A 498 7.26 -10.89 -16.77
CA LEU A 498 7.91 -9.70 -17.30
C LEU A 498 8.96 -9.20 -16.31
N ASP A 499 10.12 -8.77 -16.83
CA ASP A 499 11.06 -7.96 -16.04
C ASP A 499 10.59 -6.49 -15.94
N GLU A 500 11.27 -5.66 -15.14
CA GLU A 500 10.83 -4.27 -14.93
C GLU A 500 10.93 -3.40 -16.20
N CYS A 501 11.77 -3.80 -17.16
CA CYS A 501 11.85 -3.16 -18.47
C CYS A 501 10.76 -3.64 -19.44
N GLY A 502 9.93 -4.60 -19.03
CA GLY A 502 8.87 -5.18 -19.82
C GLY A 502 9.35 -6.23 -20.81
N PHE A 503 10.55 -6.80 -20.68
CA PHE A 503 10.92 -7.96 -21.49
C PHE A 503 10.22 -9.20 -20.94
N LEU A 504 9.71 -10.01 -21.85
CA LEU A 504 8.97 -11.23 -21.50
C LEU A 504 9.92 -12.41 -21.44
N TRP A 505 10.01 -13.01 -20.26
CA TRP A 505 10.79 -14.22 -20.02
C TRP A 505 9.83 -15.42 -20.08
N VAL A 506 10.11 -16.35 -20.98
CA VAL A 506 9.24 -17.50 -21.25
C VAL A 506 10.05 -18.78 -21.12
N PHE A 507 9.65 -19.63 -20.20
CA PHE A 507 10.23 -20.95 -20.01
C PHE A 507 9.31 -22.04 -20.53
N ASP A 508 9.88 -22.92 -21.35
CA ASP A 508 9.14 -23.91 -22.10
C ASP A 508 9.42 -25.35 -21.61
N TYR A 509 8.62 -26.32 -22.07
CA TYR A 509 8.73 -27.71 -21.63
C TYR A 509 10.06 -28.38 -22.06
N VAL A 510 10.74 -27.82 -23.07
CA VAL A 510 12.05 -28.30 -23.53
C VAL A 510 13.22 -27.64 -22.78
N LYS A 511 12.93 -27.00 -21.64
CA LYS A 511 13.89 -26.37 -20.72
C LYS A 511 14.65 -25.19 -21.32
N VAL A 512 14.03 -24.48 -22.26
CA VAL A 512 14.59 -23.28 -22.87
C VAL A 512 13.90 -22.05 -22.27
N MET A 513 14.72 -21.13 -21.77
CA MET A 513 14.30 -19.77 -21.46
C MET A 513 14.48 -18.92 -22.72
N THR A 514 13.38 -18.32 -23.19
CA THR A 514 13.37 -17.37 -24.30
C THR A 514 12.98 -16.00 -23.78
N ILE A 515 13.77 -14.97 -24.15
CA ILE A 515 13.49 -13.59 -23.78
C ILE A 515 13.00 -12.83 -24.99
N PHE A 516 11.82 -12.23 -24.86
CA PHE A 516 11.21 -11.42 -25.90
C PHE A 516 11.22 -9.94 -25.55
N SER A 517 11.44 -9.12 -26.57
CA SER A 517 11.21 -7.68 -26.52
C SER A 517 10.02 -7.28 -27.40
N TRP A 518 9.52 -6.08 -27.11
CA TRP A 518 8.55 -5.37 -27.93
C TRP A 518 9.31 -4.64 -29.08
N GLN A 519 9.11 -5.05 -30.33
CA GLN A 519 9.41 -4.28 -31.57
C GLN A 519 8.61 -2.99 -31.83
#